data_AF-A0A0D7WW08-F1
#
_entry.id   AF-A0A0D7WW08-F1
#
_cell.length_a   1.000
_cell.length_b   1.000
_cell.length_c   1.000
_cell.angle_alpha   90.00
_cell.angle_beta   90.00
_cell.angle_gamma   90.00
#
_symmetry.space_group_name_H-M   'P 1'
#
loop_
_entity.id
_entity.type
_entity.pdbx_description
1 polymer ?
#
loop_
_entity_poly.entity_id
_entity_poly.type
_entity_poly.pdbx_seq_one_letter_code
_entity_poly.pdbx_strand_id
1 'polypeptide(L)'
;MKGLEVGVNDYLSKPVMIEQLFEKLIQWLPKTDVEPILDEEVIHEIMLLDDEDGSMGLLASLVEMYTSDTPAKISTLIELAAANEPAKVVEVAHELKSGSVSLGIGRLSTLFSDIEQLARENRLEAAQEMLAALQSAYQATCRELKRYMRQ
;
A
#
# COMPACT_ATOMS: atom_id res chain seq x y z
N MET A 1 -1.45 -45.02 26.81
CA MET A 1 -2.30 -45.06 25.60
C MET A 1 -3.29 -43.91 25.68
N LYS A 2 -3.41 -43.12 24.60
CA LYS A 2 -4.39 -42.06 24.31
C LYS A 2 -4.28 -40.81 25.20
N GLY A 3 -3.99 -39.60 24.72
CA GLY A 3 -4.02 -39.05 23.36
C GLY A 3 -5.29 -38.20 23.17
N LEU A 4 -5.06 -36.89 22.91
CA LEU A 4 -6.02 -35.78 22.68
C LEU A 4 -6.75 -35.35 23.97
N GLU A 5 -6.86 -34.08 24.31
CA GLU A 5 -7.47 -33.02 23.49
C GLU A 5 -6.72 -31.67 23.63
N VAL A 6 -6.23 -31.19 22.49
CA VAL A 6 -5.77 -29.82 22.30
C VAL A 6 -7.02 -28.96 22.16
N GLY A 7 -7.35 -28.22 23.22
CA GLY A 7 -8.23 -27.06 23.14
C GLY A 7 -7.51 -25.92 22.44
N VAL A 8 -7.36 -26.01 21.12
CA VAL A 8 -7.06 -24.84 20.28
C VAL A 8 -8.35 -24.04 20.19
N ASN A 9 -8.48 -23.06 21.08
CA ASN A 9 -9.30 -21.89 20.80
C ASN A 9 -8.83 -20.70 21.64
N ASP A 10 -7.62 -20.21 21.37
CA ASP A 10 -7.08 -18.98 21.96
C ASP A 10 -6.79 -17.92 20.87
N TYR A 11 -7.55 -17.95 19.77
CA TYR A 11 -7.42 -17.02 18.64
C TYR A 11 -8.14 -15.67 18.86
N LEU A 12 -8.09 -15.13 20.08
CA LEU A 12 -8.56 -13.78 20.39
C LEU A 12 -7.65 -13.13 21.43
N SER A 13 -6.42 -12.80 21.05
CA SER A 13 -5.59 -11.91 21.86
C SER A 13 -4.71 -11.01 21.02
N LYS A 14 -5.11 -9.74 21.03
CA LYS A 14 -4.60 -8.52 20.36
C LYS A 14 -5.00 -8.39 18.88
N PRO A 15 -5.53 -7.22 18.46
CA PRO A 15 -5.69 -6.95 17.04
C PRO A 15 -4.29 -6.92 16.44
N VAL A 16 -3.92 -7.95 15.69
CA VAL A 16 -2.73 -7.92 14.87
C VAL A 16 -3.07 -6.90 13.78
N MET A 17 -2.60 -5.67 13.99
CA MET A 17 -2.58 -4.61 13.00
C MET A 17 -2.06 -5.26 11.71
N ILE A 18 -2.93 -5.46 10.73
CA ILE A 18 -2.61 -6.09 9.44
C ILE A 18 -1.36 -5.43 8.81
N GLU A 19 -1.18 -4.14 9.13
CA GLU A 19 -0.01 -3.31 8.86
C GLU A 19 1.33 -3.92 9.32
N GLN A 20 1.41 -4.47 10.54
CA GLN A 20 2.63 -5.10 11.07
C GLN A 20 2.91 -6.46 10.43
N LEU A 21 1.87 -7.15 9.96
CA LEU A 21 2.01 -8.40 9.22
C LEU A 21 2.58 -8.14 7.82
N PHE A 22 2.10 -7.09 7.15
CA PHE A 22 2.61 -6.64 5.85
C PHE A 22 4.07 -6.16 5.92
N GLU A 23 4.47 -5.41 6.95
CA GLU A 23 5.86 -4.96 7.13
C GLU A 23 6.86 -6.13 7.11
N LYS A 24 6.52 -7.25 7.75
CA LYS A 24 7.38 -8.44 7.77
C LYS A 24 7.33 -9.26 6.49
N LEU A 25 6.18 -9.27 5.81
CA LEU A 25 6.02 -9.97 4.52
C LEU A 25 6.82 -9.28 3.40
N ILE A 26 6.81 -7.94 3.34
CA ILE A 26 7.59 -7.16 2.38
C ILE A 26 9.11 -7.37 2.57
N GLN A 27 9.56 -7.59 3.80
CA GLN A 27 10.98 -7.84 4.09
C GLN A 27 11.49 -9.15 3.46
N TRP A 28 10.62 -10.12 3.17
CA TRP A 28 11.00 -11.49 2.78
C TRP A 28 10.69 -11.82 1.31
N LEU A 29 10.08 -10.89 0.57
CA LEU A 29 9.84 -11.06 -0.86
C LEU A 29 11.10 -10.67 -1.68
N PRO A 30 11.52 -11.50 -2.65
CA PRO A 30 12.62 -11.19 -3.54
C PRO A 30 12.25 -9.98 -4.41
N LYS A 31 12.92 -8.84 -4.18
CA LYS A 31 12.81 -7.64 -5.02
C LYS A 31 13.29 -7.96 -6.44
N THR A 32 12.38 -8.23 -7.36
CA THR A 32 12.69 -8.47 -8.77
C THR A 32 12.47 -7.18 -9.56
N ASP A 33 13.44 -6.82 -10.40
CA ASP A 33 13.52 -5.56 -11.17
C ASP A 33 12.45 -5.41 -12.27
N VAL A 34 11.49 -6.35 -12.34
CA VAL A 34 10.38 -6.38 -13.32
C VAL A 34 9.08 -6.75 -12.62
N GLU A 35 8.86 -6.24 -11.41
CA GLU A 35 7.56 -6.41 -10.74
C GLU A 35 6.47 -5.64 -11.51
N PRO A 36 5.35 -6.30 -11.86
CA PRO A 36 4.21 -5.63 -12.45
C PRO A 36 3.73 -4.53 -11.50
N ILE A 37 3.31 -3.39 -12.07
CA ILE A 37 2.85 -2.22 -11.30
C ILE A 37 1.64 -2.59 -10.41
N LEU A 38 0.90 -3.62 -10.81
CA LEU A 38 -0.26 -4.17 -10.15
C LEU A 38 -0.07 -5.67 -9.92
N ASP A 39 -0.39 -6.13 -8.73
CA ASP A 39 -0.50 -7.54 -8.39
C ASP A 39 -1.83 -8.09 -8.92
N GLU A 40 -1.74 -8.98 -9.91
CA GLU A 40 -2.91 -9.58 -10.56
C GLU A 40 -3.69 -10.51 -9.62
N GLU A 41 -3.03 -11.16 -8.65
CA GLU A 41 -3.71 -12.03 -7.68
C GLU A 41 -4.59 -11.20 -6.75
N VAL A 42 -4.08 -10.07 -6.25
CA VAL A 42 -4.85 -9.13 -5.41
C VAL A 42 -6.05 -8.58 -6.18
N ILE A 43 -5.86 -8.19 -7.45
CA ILE A 43 -6.97 -7.71 -8.27
C ILE A 43 -8.03 -8.81 -8.46
N HIS A 44 -7.62 -10.04 -8.73
CA HIS A 44 -8.54 -11.16 -8.89
C HIS A 44 -9.29 -11.46 -7.59
N GLU A 45 -8.65 -11.40 -6.43
CA GLU A 45 -9.31 -11.53 -5.13
C GLU A 45 -10.36 -10.42 -4.90
N ILE A 46 -10.05 -9.16 -5.23
CA ILE A 46 -11.01 -8.04 -5.14
C ILE A 46 -12.21 -8.29 -6.08
N MET A 47 -11.98 -8.81 -7.28
CA MET A 47 -13.06 -9.15 -8.22
C MET A 47 -13.93 -10.30 -7.73
N LEU A 48 -13.36 -11.28 -7.02
CA LEU A 48 -14.12 -12.38 -6.41
C LEU A 48 -15.03 -11.91 -5.26
N LEU A 49 -14.74 -10.75 -4.67
CA LEU A 49 -15.56 -10.10 -3.64
C LEU A 49 -16.67 -9.22 -4.22
N ASP A 50 -16.63 -8.92 -5.52
CA ASP A 50 -17.72 -8.22 -6.21
C ASP A 50 -18.94 -9.16 -6.32
N ASP A 51 -20.14 -8.60 -6.17
CA ASP A 51 -21.39 -9.37 -6.26
C ASP A 51 -21.52 -10.07 -7.64
N GLU A 52 -22.28 -11.18 -7.67
CA GLU A 52 -22.35 -12.23 -8.71
C GLU A 52 -22.56 -11.80 -10.20
N ASP A 53 -22.66 -10.51 -10.51
CA ASP A 53 -22.84 -10.00 -11.88
C ASP A 53 -21.51 -9.84 -12.67
N GLY A 54 -20.37 -10.16 -12.05
CA GLY A 54 -19.05 -10.03 -12.69
C GLY A 54 -18.67 -8.58 -13.03
N SER A 55 -19.30 -7.63 -12.35
CA SER A 55 -19.02 -6.21 -12.52
C SER A 55 -17.67 -5.87 -11.89
N MET A 56 -16.97 -4.88 -12.43
CA MET A 56 -15.74 -4.34 -11.84
C MET A 56 -16.05 -3.29 -10.75
N GLY A 57 -17.25 -3.30 -10.15
CA GLY A 57 -17.82 -2.21 -9.38
C GLY A 57 -17.04 -1.88 -8.09
N LEU A 58 -16.64 -2.89 -7.33
CA LEU A 58 -15.82 -2.75 -6.13
C LEU A 58 -14.41 -2.27 -6.50
N LEU A 59 -13.77 -2.93 -7.46
CA LEU A 59 -12.43 -2.54 -7.92
C LEU A 59 -12.43 -1.11 -8.47
N ALA A 60 -13.44 -0.74 -9.28
CA ALA A 60 -13.59 0.60 -9.83
C ALA A 60 -13.74 1.65 -8.72
N SER A 61 -14.56 1.36 -7.70
CA SER A 61 -14.76 2.25 -6.56
C SER A 61 -13.48 2.45 -5.76
N LEU A 62 -12.72 1.36 -5.52
CA LEU A 62 -11.44 1.43 -4.81
C LEU A 62 -10.39 2.21 -5.61
N VAL A 63 -10.31 2.00 -6.92
CA VAL A 63 -9.40 2.74 -7.81
C VAL A 63 -9.79 4.22 -7.88
N GLU A 64 -11.08 4.54 -7.97
CA GLU A 64 -11.57 5.92 -7.98
C GLU A 64 -11.21 6.63 -6.67
N MET A 65 -11.51 6.01 -5.52
CA MET A 65 -11.16 6.54 -4.20
C MET A 65 -9.65 6.77 -4.07
N TYR A 66 -8.85 5.77 -4.43
CA TYR A 66 -7.39 5.88 -4.36
C TYR A 66 -6.85 6.99 -5.26
N THR A 67 -7.34 7.08 -6.50
CA THR A 67 -6.86 8.09 -7.47
C THR A 67 -7.34 9.51 -7.16
N SER A 68 -8.46 9.66 -6.46
CA SER A 68 -8.99 10.93 -5.95
C SER A 68 -8.23 11.43 -4.72
N ASP A 69 -7.95 10.55 -3.75
CA ASP A 69 -7.41 10.96 -2.45
C ASP A 69 -5.88 11.04 -2.41
N THR A 70 -5.20 10.17 -3.15
CA THR A 70 -3.73 10.07 -3.14
C THR A 70 -3.02 11.37 -3.58
N PRO A 71 -3.47 12.13 -4.60
CA PRO A 71 -2.79 13.37 -5.01
C PRO A 71 -2.73 14.42 -3.88
N ALA A 72 -3.81 14.57 -3.13
CA ALA A 72 -3.86 15.51 -2.00
C ALA A 72 -2.89 15.08 -0.90
N LYS A 73 -2.88 13.80 -0.55
CA LYS A 73 -1.97 13.24 0.46
C LYS A 73 -0.50 13.31 0.04
N ILE A 74 -0.18 13.12 -1.25
CA ILE A 74 1.19 13.32 -1.78
C ILE A 74 1.60 14.80 -1.65
N SER A 75 0.70 15.74 -1.94
CA SER A 75 0.98 17.17 -1.72
C SER A 75 1.26 17.46 -0.24
N THR A 76 0.43 16.92 0.66
CA THR A 76 0.64 17.04 2.10
C THR A 76 1.98 16.44 2.55
N LEU A 77 2.40 15.29 2.01
CA LEU A 77 3.73 14.72 2.30
C LEU A 77 4.86 15.66 1.93
N ILE A 78 4.77 16.30 0.77
CA ILE A 78 5.79 17.26 0.30
C ILE A 78 5.85 18.47 1.23
N GLU A 79 4.69 19.01 1.62
CA GLU A 79 4.60 20.14 2.54
C GLU A 79 5.15 19.80 3.93
N LEU A 80 4.79 18.63 4.48
CA LEU A 80 5.26 18.17 5.78
C LEU A 80 6.76 17.89 5.80
N ALA A 81 7.28 17.31 4.71
CA ALA A 81 8.72 17.09 4.56
C ALA A 81 9.46 18.44 4.46
N ALA A 82 8.90 19.45 3.79
CA ALA A 82 9.45 20.80 3.73
C ALA A 82 9.34 21.56 5.06
N ALA A 83 8.29 21.31 5.84
CA ALA A 83 8.07 21.87 7.17
C ALA A 83 8.90 21.19 8.28
N ASN A 84 9.71 20.18 7.93
CA ASN A 84 10.55 19.43 8.85
C ASN A 84 9.75 18.72 9.96
N GLU A 85 8.63 18.10 9.58
CA GLU A 85 7.66 17.45 10.47
C GLU A 85 7.67 15.91 10.32
N PRO A 86 8.73 15.22 10.78
CA PRO A 86 8.96 13.81 10.47
C PRO A 86 7.85 12.88 10.97
N ALA A 87 7.30 13.14 12.16
CA ALA A 87 6.22 12.33 12.73
C ALA A 87 4.97 12.32 11.83
N LYS A 88 4.60 13.48 11.28
CA LYS A 88 3.45 13.60 10.38
C LYS A 88 3.74 12.99 9.01
N VAL A 89 4.98 13.08 8.52
CA VAL A 89 5.41 12.40 7.28
C VAL A 89 5.25 10.89 7.42
N VAL A 90 5.62 10.31 8.57
CA VAL A 90 5.44 8.88 8.86
C VAL A 90 3.97 8.50 8.79
N GLU A 91 3.07 9.25 9.44
CA GLU A 91 1.64 8.95 9.45
C GLU A 91 1.04 8.95 8.03
N VAL A 92 1.31 9.99 7.23
CA VAL A 92 0.75 10.10 5.88
C VAL A 92 1.37 9.07 4.93
N ALA A 93 2.68 8.80 5.03
CA ALA A 93 3.34 7.78 4.22
C ALA A 93 2.81 6.39 4.54
N HIS A 94 2.58 6.08 5.81
CA HIS A 94 2.01 4.82 6.27
C HIS A 94 0.57 4.61 5.77
N GLU A 95 -0.26 5.64 5.81
CA GLU A 95 -1.63 5.57 5.27
C GLU A 95 -1.63 5.30 3.74
N LEU A 96 -0.77 5.99 3.00
CA LEU A 96 -0.63 5.82 1.55
C LEU A 96 -0.07 4.45 1.16
N LYS A 97 0.90 3.95 1.93
CA LYS A 97 1.45 2.59 1.81
C LYS A 97 0.34 1.55 1.95
N SER A 98 -0.46 1.65 3.01
CA SER A 98 -1.58 0.73 3.25
C SER A 98 -2.60 0.77 2.11
N GLY A 99 -2.96 1.96 1.61
CA GLY A 99 -3.84 2.11 0.46
C GLY A 99 -3.28 1.46 -0.82
N SER A 100 -1.97 1.59 -1.05
CA SER A 100 -1.29 0.93 -2.17
C SER A 100 -1.31 -0.59 -2.05
N VAL A 101 -1.05 -1.14 -0.87
CA VAL A 101 -1.10 -2.60 -0.63
C VAL A 101 -2.49 -3.17 -0.89
N SER A 102 -3.54 -2.51 -0.40
CA SER A 102 -4.93 -2.96 -0.57
C SER A 102 -5.37 -3.06 -2.04
N LEU A 103 -4.70 -2.33 -2.94
CA LEU A 103 -4.96 -2.36 -4.39
C LEU A 103 -3.92 -3.19 -5.17
N GLY A 104 -3.00 -3.88 -4.48
CA GLY A 104 -1.93 -4.63 -5.13
C GLY A 104 -0.86 -3.76 -5.79
N ILE A 105 -0.74 -2.49 -5.42
CA ILE A 105 0.21 -1.53 -6.01
C ILE A 105 1.56 -1.64 -5.27
N GLY A 106 2.31 -2.71 -5.54
CA GLY A 106 3.57 -3.02 -4.85
C GLY A 106 4.64 -1.92 -4.98
N ARG A 107 4.80 -1.34 -6.17
CA ARG A 107 5.82 -0.32 -6.43
C ARG A 107 5.60 0.96 -5.61
N LEU A 108 4.36 1.46 -5.52
CA LEU A 108 4.07 2.65 -4.72
C LEU A 108 4.16 2.34 -3.22
N SER A 109 3.68 1.17 -2.79
CA SER A 109 3.82 0.71 -1.41
C SER A 109 5.28 0.74 -0.94
N THR A 110 6.20 0.24 -1.79
CA THR A 110 7.63 0.25 -1.50
C THR A 110 8.17 1.68 -1.37
N LEU A 111 7.83 2.58 -2.31
CA LEU A 111 8.28 3.97 -2.26
C LEU A 111 7.77 4.69 -1.00
N PHE A 112 6.50 4.47 -0.62
CA PHE A 112 5.95 5.03 0.61
C PHE A 112 6.62 4.45 1.86
N SER A 113 6.94 3.16 1.86
CA SER A 113 7.68 2.53 2.97
C SER A 113 9.10 3.10 3.11
N ASP A 114 9.79 3.39 2.02
CA ASP A 114 11.12 4.00 2.06
C ASP A 114 11.05 5.44 2.57
N ILE A 115 10.06 6.23 2.12
CA ILE A 115 9.81 7.60 2.62
C ILE A 115 9.49 7.57 4.13
N GLU A 116 8.63 6.64 4.56
CA GLU A 116 8.28 6.43 5.97
C GLU A 116 9.54 6.14 6.81
N GLN A 117 10.39 5.23 6.34
CA GLN A 117 11.63 4.86 7.03
C GLN A 117 12.61 6.05 7.11
N LEU A 118 12.78 6.80 6.02
CA LEU A 118 13.62 7.99 6.01
C LEU A 118 13.10 9.06 6.99
N ALA A 119 11.79 9.22 7.10
CA ALA A 119 11.18 10.13 8.07
C ALA A 119 11.39 9.64 9.52
N ARG A 120 11.27 8.33 9.79
CA ARG A 120 11.60 7.73 11.10
C ARG A 120 13.07 7.95 11.50
N GLU A 121 13.98 7.92 10.52
CA GLU A 121 15.40 8.22 10.69
C GLU A 121 15.72 9.72 10.75
N ASN A 122 14.70 10.59 10.65
CA ASN A 122 14.84 12.04 10.60
C ASN A 122 15.68 12.55 9.41
N ARG A 123 15.66 11.81 8.28
CA ARG A 123 16.37 12.10 7.03
C ARG A 123 15.43 12.70 5.98
N LEU A 124 14.79 13.82 6.32
CA LEU A 124 13.74 14.42 5.49
C LEU A 124 14.24 14.96 4.15
N GLU A 125 15.51 15.36 4.05
CA GLU A 125 16.13 15.78 2.79
C GLU A 125 16.12 14.64 1.75
N ALA A 126 16.49 13.42 2.17
CA ALA A 126 16.43 12.24 1.32
C ALA A 126 14.98 11.85 0.98
N ALA A 127 14.05 12.02 1.92
CA ALA A 127 12.63 11.78 1.66
C ALA A 127 12.08 12.75 0.59
N GLN A 128 12.48 14.03 0.61
CA GLN A 128 12.11 15.01 -0.41
C GLN A 128 12.60 14.63 -1.81
N GLU A 129 13.83 14.14 -1.93
CA GLU A 129 14.36 13.64 -3.21
C GLU A 129 13.53 12.46 -3.75
N MET A 130 13.12 11.54 -2.87
CA MET A 130 12.27 10.41 -3.25
C MET A 130 10.85 10.82 -3.63
N LEU A 131 10.29 11.84 -2.97
CA LEU A 131 8.96 12.37 -3.29
C LEU A 131 8.86 12.92 -4.73
N ALA A 132 9.96 13.44 -5.28
CA ALA A 132 10.01 13.87 -6.68
C ALA A 132 9.87 12.67 -7.65
N ALA A 133 10.54 11.55 -7.35
CA ALA A 133 10.43 10.32 -8.14
C ALA A 133 9.05 9.64 -7.97
N LEU A 134 8.47 9.74 -6.77
CA LEU A 134 7.15 9.19 -6.44
C LEU A 134 6.05 9.75 -7.34
N GLN A 135 6.03 11.07 -7.60
CA GLN A 135 4.99 11.66 -8.46
C GLN A 135 4.94 11.02 -9.86
N SER A 136 6.11 10.77 -10.45
CA SER A 136 6.20 10.11 -11.76
C SER A 136 5.73 8.66 -11.70
N ALA A 137 6.10 7.93 -10.63
CA ALA A 137 5.64 6.56 -10.41
C ALA A 137 4.12 6.48 -10.18
N TYR A 138 3.55 7.44 -9.44
CA TYR A 138 2.11 7.55 -9.21
C TYR A 138 1.35 7.78 -10.51
N GLN A 139 1.80 8.72 -11.35
CA GLN A 139 1.18 8.95 -12.65
C GLN A 139 1.24 7.72 -13.57
N ALA A 140 2.35 6.96 -13.55
CA ALA A 140 2.45 5.70 -14.28
C ALA A 140 1.44 4.67 -13.77
N THR A 141 1.30 4.55 -12.45
CA THR A 141 0.34 3.65 -11.79
C THR A 141 -1.10 3.99 -12.17
N CYS A 142 -1.47 5.27 -12.11
CA CYS A 142 -2.81 5.71 -12.52
C CYS A 142 -3.13 5.39 -13.99
N ARG A 143 -2.13 5.42 -14.88
CA ARG A 143 -2.31 5.04 -16.29
C ARG A 143 -2.54 3.54 -16.42
N GLU A 144 -1.80 2.71 -15.69
CA GLU A 144 -1.97 1.26 -15.72
C GLU A 144 -3.30 0.83 -15.09
N LEU A 145 -3.71 1.40 -13.96
CA LEU A 145 -5.02 1.16 -13.36
C LEU A 145 -6.16 1.48 -14.35
N LYS A 146 -6.10 2.65 -15.01
CA LYS A 146 -7.08 3.03 -16.05
C LYS A 146 -7.01 2.17 -17.31
N ARG A 147 -5.86 1.53 -17.59
CA ARG A 147 -5.74 0.58 -18.69
C ARG A 147 -6.38 -0.75 -18.32
N TYR A 148 -6.18 -1.21 -17.09
CA TYR A 148 -6.75 -2.43 -16.56
C TYR A 148 -8.27 -2.34 -16.51
N MET A 149 -8.84 -1.23 -16.03
CA MET A 149 -10.29 -0.99 -15.99
C MET A 149 -10.99 -0.88 -17.36
N ARG A 150 -10.23 -0.83 -18.46
CA ARG A 150 -10.76 -0.74 -19.83
C ARG A 150 -10.64 -2.06 -20.60
N GLN A 151 -9.97 -3.06 -20.03
CA GLN A 151 -9.92 -4.42 -20.58
C GLN A 151 -11.16 -5.19 -20.14
#